data_AF-A0AAD0JCD1-F1
#
_entry.id   AF-A0AAD0JCD1-F1
#
_cell.length_a   1.000
_cell.length_b   1.000
_cell.length_c   1.000
_cell.angle_alpha   90.00
_cell.angle_beta   90.00
_cell.angle_gamma   90.00
#
_symmetry.space_group_name_H-M   'P 1'
#
loop_
_entity.id
_entity.type
_entity.pdbx_description
1 polymer ?
#
loop_
_entity_poly.entity_id
_entity_poly.type
_entity_poly.pdbx_seq_one_letter_code
_entity_poly.pdbx_strand_id
1 'polypeptide(L)'
;MSSERTSDEAVRQLIDRLDALLEVAGLESSDSARAKLAIALCGRLGDRLDGERLAAVNAARDFWVMGRAAEYNKWLHVFWSSGGERRLLDPIDRLVWCALARPGGLDGYAAEYLILEACDAGIGLDEISEALAEVVPGYIAG
;
A
#
# COMPACT_ATOMS: atom_id res chain seq x y z
N MET A 1 -23.78 -11.72 9.94
CA MET A 1 -22.99 -11.77 11.19
C MET A 1 -21.90 -12.84 11.23
N SER A 2 -21.96 -13.93 10.44
CA SER A 2 -20.84 -14.89 10.38
C SER A 2 -19.74 -14.50 9.38
N SER A 3 -20.09 -13.81 8.28
CA SER A 3 -19.14 -13.41 7.23
C SER A 3 -18.11 -12.37 7.69
N GLU A 4 -18.53 -11.36 8.46
CA GLU A 4 -17.64 -10.29 8.97
C GLU A 4 -16.64 -10.82 10.00
N ARG A 5 -17.06 -11.78 10.84
CA ARG A 5 -16.14 -12.42 11.80
C ARG A 5 -15.07 -13.27 11.12
N THR A 6 -15.39 -13.86 9.97
CA THR A 6 -14.44 -14.67 9.20
C THR A 6 -13.46 -13.78 8.44
N SER A 7 -13.88 -12.62 7.93
CA SER A 7 -12.97 -11.66 7.30
C SER A 7 -12.00 -11.04 8.31
N ASP A 8 -12.48 -10.66 9.49
CA ASP A 8 -11.63 -10.05 10.53
C ASP A 8 -10.54 -11.01 11.03
N GLU A 9 -10.90 -12.29 11.19
CA GLU A 9 -9.96 -13.33 11.59
C GLU A 9 -8.92 -13.61 10.49
N ALA A 10 -9.33 -13.62 9.22
CA ALA A 10 -8.42 -13.83 8.10
C ALA A 10 -7.43 -12.65 7.94
N VAL A 11 -7.90 -11.42 8.12
CA VAL A 11 -7.03 -10.22 8.12
C VAL A 11 -6.02 -10.29 9.26
N ARG A 12 -6.43 -10.69 10.47
CA ARG A 12 -5.50 -10.86 11.59
C ARG A 12 -4.44 -11.93 11.33
N GLN A 13 -4.84 -13.09 10.83
CA GLN A 13 -3.90 -14.16 10.49
C GLN A 13 -2.89 -13.71 9.41
N LEU A 14 -3.32 -12.87 8.47
CA LEU A 14 -2.46 -12.27 7.47
C LEU A 14 -1.41 -11.34 8.12
N ILE A 15 -1.85 -10.45 9.03
CA ILE A 15 -0.99 -9.51 9.75
C ILE A 15 -0.01 -10.25 10.65
N ASP A 16 -0.46 -11.24 11.43
CA ASP A 16 0.39 -12.01 12.34
C ASP A 16 1.53 -12.74 11.60
N ARG A 17 1.24 -13.28 10.40
CA ARG A 17 2.27 -13.90 9.55
C ARG A 17 3.27 -12.87 9.02
N LEU A 18 2.80 -11.67 8.71
CA LEU A 18 3.58 -10.61 8.14
C LEU A 18 4.54 -9.99 9.17
N ASP A 19 4.07 -9.72 10.39
CA ASP A 19 4.86 -9.09 11.46
C ASP A 19 6.18 -9.85 11.73
N ALA A 20 6.09 -11.19 11.82
CA ALA A 20 7.28 -12.03 12.03
C ALA A 20 8.30 -11.93 10.89
N LEU A 21 7.85 -11.64 9.66
CA LEU A 21 8.71 -11.53 8.48
C LEU A 21 9.29 -10.12 8.31
N LEU A 22 8.53 -9.08 8.66
CA LEU A 22 8.97 -7.68 8.56
C LEU A 22 10.19 -7.41 9.44
N GLU A 23 10.18 -7.93 10.67
CA GLU A 23 11.30 -7.82 11.61
C GLU A 23 12.56 -8.49 11.04
N VAL A 24 12.44 -9.73 10.54
CA VAL A 24 13.57 -10.49 9.97
C VAL A 24 14.11 -9.83 8.69
N ALA A 25 13.23 -9.29 7.85
CA ALA A 25 13.59 -8.62 6.61
C ALA A 25 14.16 -7.20 6.83
N GLY A 26 14.05 -6.64 8.04
CA GLY A 26 14.56 -5.31 8.38
C GLY A 26 13.86 -4.17 7.63
N LEU A 27 12.63 -4.39 7.15
CA LEU A 27 11.92 -3.44 6.29
C LEU A 27 11.48 -2.16 7.02
N GLU A 28 11.45 -2.17 8.35
CA GLU A 28 11.25 -0.99 9.20
C GLU A 28 12.32 0.10 8.97
N SER A 29 13.50 -0.27 8.48
CA SER A 29 14.59 0.66 8.18
C SER A 29 14.65 1.07 6.71
N SER A 30 13.79 0.49 5.87
CA SER A 30 13.77 0.76 4.43
C SER A 30 12.91 1.97 4.11
N ASP A 31 13.56 3.04 3.67
CA ASP A 31 12.92 4.28 3.23
C ASP A 31 11.86 4.11 2.13
N SER A 32 11.85 2.96 1.44
CA SER A 32 10.97 2.70 0.30
C SER A 32 9.98 1.54 0.50
N ALA A 33 10.12 0.72 1.55
CA ALA A 33 9.35 -0.53 1.67
C ALA A 33 7.84 -0.26 1.75
N ARG A 34 7.44 0.71 2.57
CA ARG A 34 6.03 1.12 2.68
C ARG A 34 5.46 1.59 1.36
N ALA A 35 6.18 2.48 0.66
CA ALA A 35 5.74 3.01 -0.62
C ALA A 35 5.64 1.91 -1.68
N LYS A 36 6.59 0.97 -1.70
CA LYS A 36 6.58 -0.19 -2.62
C LYS A 36 5.37 -1.09 -2.39
N LEU A 37 5.03 -1.38 -1.12
CA LEU A 37 3.81 -2.15 -0.81
C LEU A 37 2.56 -1.40 -1.26
N ALA A 38 2.44 -0.11 -0.96
CA ALA A 38 1.32 0.70 -1.42
C ALA A 38 1.20 0.73 -2.96
N ILE A 39 2.31 0.80 -3.69
CA ILE A 39 2.33 0.72 -5.17
C ILE A 39 1.85 -0.66 -5.65
N ALA A 40 2.30 -1.75 -5.02
CA ALA A 40 1.88 -3.10 -5.37
C ALA A 40 0.37 -3.28 -5.15
N LEU A 41 -0.15 -2.81 -4.01
CA LEU A 41 -1.59 -2.82 -3.71
C LEU A 41 -2.39 -1.97 -4.70
N CYS A 42 -1.93 -0.77 -5.03
CA CYS A 42 -2.57 0.05 -6.08
C CYS A 42 -2.64 -0.69 -7.42
N GLY A 43 -1.66 -1.55 -7.73
CA GLY A 43 -1.66 -2.39 -8.92
C GLY A 43 -2.83 -3.38 -9.00
N ARG A 44 -3.43 -3.75 -7.87
CA ARG A 44 -4.61 -4.66 -7.79
C ARG A 44 -5.94 -3.95 -8.01
N LEU A 45 -5.96 -2.63 -8.10
CA LEU A 45 -7.20 -1.87 -8.28
C LEU A 45 -7.76 -1.94 -9.71
N GLY A 46 -6.92 -2.31 -10.69
CA GLY A 46 -7.30 -2.38 -12.11
C GLY A 46 -7.84 -1.04 -12.62
N ASP A 47 -8.97 -1.09 -13.32
CA ASP A 47 -9.61 0.11 -13.92
C ASP A 47 -10.09 1.13 -12.88
N ARG A 48 -10.19 0.77 -11.59
CA ARG A 48 -10.54 1.71 -10.52
C ARG A 48 -9.41 2.70 -10.21
N LEU A 49 -8.19 2.39 -10.64
CA LEU A 49 -7.05 3.29 -10.58
C LEU A 49 -6.92 4.02 -11.92
N ASP A 50 -7.59 5.17 -12.05
CA ASP A 50 -7.64 5.95 -13.29
C ASP A 50 -7.17 7.40 -13.10
N GLY A 51 -7.10 8.15 -14.21
CA GLY A 51 -6.86 9.59 -14.22
C GLY A 51 -5.67 10.06 -13.36
N GLU A 52 -5.95 10.95 -12.41
CA GLU A 52 -4.95 11.51 -11.48
C GLU A 52 -4.33 10.43 -10.58
N ARG A 53 -5.10 9.42 -10.16
CA ARG A 53 -4.64 8.35 -9.26
C ARG A 53 -3.61 7.47 -9.95
N LEU A 54 -3.89 7.07 -11.18
CA LEU A 54 -2.95 6.28 -11.99
C LEU A 54 -1.67 7.05 -12.26
N ALA A 55 -1.77 8.33 -12.62
CA ALA A 55 -0.60 9.16 -12.89
C ALA A 55 0.27 9.35 -11.64
N ALA A 56 -0.36 9.55 -10.47
CA ALA A 56 0.33 9.61 -9.17
C ALA A 56 1.06 8.31 -8.82
N VAL A 57 0.41 7.15 -8.96
CA VAL A 57 1.04 5.84 -8.68
C VAL A 57 2.19 5.56 -9.65
N ASN A 58 2.06 5.95 -10.92
CA ASN A 58 3.14 5.80 -11.89
C ASN A 58 4.35 6.68 -11.52
N ALA A 59 4.13 7.92 -11.08
CA ALA A 59 5.21 8.79 -10.60
C ALA A 59 5.87 8.25 -9.32
N ALA A 60 5.08 7.67 -8.40
CA ALA A 60 5.58 6.98 -7.22
C ALA A 60 6.45 5.77 -7.60
N ARG A 61 5.99 4.94 -8.55
CA ARG A 61 6.73 3.78 -9.06
C ARG A 61 8.05 4.21 -9.70
N ASP A 62 8.02 5.22 -10.55
CA ASP A 62 9.21 5.77 -11.18
C ASP A 62 10.23 6.23 -10.14
N PHE A 63 9.80 6.90 -9.07
CA PHE A 63 10.68 7.38 -8.02
C PHE A 63 11.23 6.24 -7.14
N TRP A 64 10.36 5.44 -6.54
CA TRP A 64 10.72 4.46 -5.52
C TRP A 64 11.30 3.15 -6.06
N VAL A 65 10.94 2.78 -7.28
CA VAL A 65 11.37 1.51 -7.91
C VAL A 65 12.44 1.76 -8.97
N MET A 66 12.31 2.81 -9.77
CA MET A 66 13.21 3.07 -10.90
C MET A 66 14.23 4.19 -10.65
N GLY A 67 14.16 4.89 -9.51
CA GLY A 67 15.06 5.99 -9.18
C GLY A 67 14.88 7.25 -10.04
N ARG A 68 13.72 7.41 -10.69
CA ARG A 68 13.39 8.55 -11.55
C ARG A 68 12.42 9.49 -10.83
N ALA A 69 12.86 10.70 -10.52
CA ALA A 69 12.04 11.69 -9.80
C ALA A 69 11.08 12.50 -10.70
N ALA A 70 10.87 12.08 -11.95
CA ALA A 70 10.01 12.81 -12.88
C ALA A 70 8.58 12.89 -12.31
N GLU A 71 8.03 14.10 -12.25
CA GLU A 71 6.69 14.42 -11.74
C GLU A 71 6.35 14.01 -10.29
N TYR A 72 7.23 13.31 -9.56
CA TYR A 72 6.97 12.89 -8.19
C TYR A 72 6.56 14.05 -7.28
N ASN A 73 7.36 15.13 -7.26
CA ASN A 73 7.08 16.31 -6.44
C ASN A 73 5.77 17.02 -6.83
N LYS A 74 5.40 16.98 -8.12
CA LYS A 74 4.14 17.53 -8.60
C LYS A 74 2.97 16.73 -8.04
N TRP A 75 2.98 15.41 -8.18
CA TRP A 75 1.90 14.55 -7.69
C TRP A 75 1.82 14.51 -6.17
N LEU A 76 2.97 14.52 -5.48
CA LEU A 76 3.04 14.70 -4.04
C LEU A 76 2.36 16.00 -3.61
N HIS A 77 2.66 17.12 -4.28
CA HIS A 77 2.03 18.41 -3.97
C HIS A 77 0.52 18.39 -4.22
N VAL A 78 0.06 17.79 -5.32
CA VAL A 78 -1.37 17.67 -5.66
C VAL A 78 -2.12 16.89 -4.59
N PHE A 79 -1.61 15.73 -4.19
CA PHE A 79 -2.25 14.89 -3.16
C PHE A 79 -2.11 15.45 -1.74
N TRP A 80 -1.14 16.32 -1.47
CA TRP A 80 -1.01 17.01 -0.17
C TRP A 80 -1.82 18.30 -0.06
N SER A 81 -1.98 19.04 -1.15
CA SER A 81 -2.54 20.41 -1.13
C SER A 81 -4.02 20.45 -1.50
N SER A 82 -4.52 19.46 -2.23
CA SER A 82 -5.89 19.46 -2.75
C SER A 82 -6.84 18.81 -1.73
N GLY A 83 -7.37 19.58 -0.78
CA GLY A 83 -8.49 19.16 0.08
C GLY A 83 -8.27 17.84 0.81
N GLY A 84 -7.07 17.65 1.40
CA GLY A 84 -6.58 16.40 1.96
C GLY A 84 -7.59 15.65 2.83
N GLU A 85 -8.42 16.34 3.62
CA GLU A 85 -9.45 15.67 4.42
C GLU A 85 -10.55 14.98 3.60
N ARG A 86 -10.95 15.51 2.44
CA ARG A 86 -12.00 14.89 1.60
C ARG A 86 -11.47 13.79 0.69
N ARG A 87 -10.28 13.95 0.12
CA ARG A 87 -9.66 12.89 -0.71
C ARG A 87 -9.24 11.70 0.15
N LEU A 88 -8.73 11.94 1.37
CA LEU A 88 -8.42 10.86 2.31
C LEU A 88 -9.67 10.14 2.87
N LEU A 89 -10.90 10.49 2.48
CA LEU A 89 -12.07 9.66 2.80
C LEU A 89 -12.19 8.46 1.87
N ASP A 90 -11.64 8.53 0.65
CA ASP A 90 -11.64 7.42 -0.30
C ASP A 90 -10.44 6.50 0.00
N PRO A 91 -10.66 5.19 0.26
CA PRO A 91 -9.60 4.23 0.52
C PRO A 91 -8.56 4.15 -0.61
N ILE A 92 -8.98 4.30 -1.87
CA ILE A 92 -8.06 4.30 -3.01
C ILE A 92 -7.14 5.51 -2.94
N ASP A 93 -7.66 6.69 -2.64
CA ASP A 93 -6.84 7.90 -2.51
C ASP A 93 -5.87 7.81 -1.33
N ARG A 94 -6.23 7.11 -0.23
CA ARG A 94 -5.31 6.84 0.89
C ARG A 94 -4.17 5.90 0.50
N LEU A 95 -4.44 4.87 -0.29
CA LEU A 95 -3.39 4.01 -0.85
C LEU A 95 -2.45 4.77 -1.80
N VAL A 96 -3.01 5.59 -2.71
CA VAL A 96 -2.21 6.44 -3.61
C VAL A 96 -1.37 7.44 -2.81
N TRP A 97 -1.92 8.00 -1.75
CA TRP A 97 -1.17 8.86 -0.84
C TRP A 97 -0.02 8.11 -0.18
N CYS A 98 -0.21 6.86 0.25
CA CYS A 98 0.87 6.05 0.82
C CYS A 98 1.96 5.71 -0.19
N ALA A 99 1.61 5.51 -1.47
CA ALA A 99 2.59 5.33 -2.54
C ALA A 99 3.46 6.59 -2.75
N LEU A 100 2.89 7.78 -2.57
CA LEU A 100 3.57 9.07 -2.67
C LEU A 100 4.19 9.56 -1.35
N ALA A 101 3.88 8.94 -0.21
CA ALA A 101 4.27 9.44 1.10
C ALA A 101 5.79 9.50 1.24
N ARG A 102 6.25 10.34 2.18
CA ARG A 102 7.68 10.50 2.50
C ARG A 102 8.33 9.18 2.92
N PRO A 103 9.68 9.11 2.88
CA PRO A 103 10.43 7.93 3.32
C PRO A 103 9.91 7.38 4.64
N GLY A 104 9.72 6.07 4.68
CA GLY A 104 9.23 5.38 5.86
C GLY A 104 9.34 3.88 5.72
N GLY A 105 9.77 3.25 6.81
CA GLY A 105 9.82 1.81 6.96
C GLY A 105 8.45 1.15 6.83
N LEU A 106 8.49 -0.16 6.59
CA LEU A 106 7.34 -1.04 6.69
C LEU A 106 7.49 -1.86 7.99
N ASP A 107 6.91 -1.34 9.07
CA ASP A 107 6.69 -2.05 10.32
C ASP A 107 5.29 -2.70 10.35
N GLY A 108 5.00 -3.48 11.38
CA GLY A 108 3.71 -4.16 11.50
C GLY A 108 2.51 -3.22 11.50
N TYR A 109 2.64 -2.06 12.14
CA TYR A 109 1.60 -1.03 12.14
C TYR A 109 1.34 -0.46 10.75
N ALA A 110 2.39 -0.09 10.01
CA ALA A 110 2.26 0.42 8.64
C ALA A 110 1.71 -0.63 7.69
N ALA A 111 2.07 -1.90 7.89
CA ALA A 111 1.58 -3.01 7.10
C ALA A 111 0.10 -3.31 7.38
N GLU A 112 -0.31 -3.41 8.64
CA GLU A 112 -1.71 -3.53 9.05
C GLU A 112 -2.54 -2.39 8.46
N TYR A 113 -2.06 -1.15 8.59
CA TYR A 113 -2.72 0.01 8.01
C TYR A 113 -2.94 -0.16 6.50
N LEU A 114 -1.90 -0.51 5.73
CA LEU A 114 -2.03 -0.70 4.28
C LEU A 114 -2.96 -1.85 3.88
N ILE A 115 -2.97 -2.94 4.65
CA ILE A 115 -3.86 -4.08 4.42
C ILE A 115 -5.32 -3.67 4.64
N LEU A 116 -5.62 -2.96 5.73
CA LEU A 116 -6.97 -2.48 6.01
C LEU A 116 -7.46 -1.52 4.93
N GLU A 117 -6.60 -0.60 4.48
CA GLU A 117 -6.93 0.32 3.39
C GLU A 117 -7.16 -0.40 2.05
N ALA A 118 -6.41 -1.46 1.78
CA ALA A 118 -6.61 -2.32 0.61
C ALA A 118 -7.95 -3.06 0.68
N CYS A 119 -8.31 -3.61 1.84
CA CYS A 119 -9.62 -4.23 2.06
C CYS A 119 -10.76 -3.22 1.85
N ASP A 120 -10.64 -2.01 2.42
CA ASP A 120 -11.63 -0.94 2.26
C ASP A 120 -11.74 -0.45 0.81
N ALA A 121 -10.63 -0.47 0.05
CA ALA A 121 -10.62 -0.21 -1.38
C ALA A 121 -11.22 -1.36 -2.22
N GLY A 122 -11.59 -2.47 -1.58
CA GLY A 122 -12.17 -3.65 -2.20
C GLY A 122 -11.15 -4.48 -2.97
N ILE A 123 -9.93 -4.62 -2.43
CA ILE A 123 -8.93 -5.59 -2.88
C ILE A 123 -9.12 -6.88 -2.06
N GLY A 124 -9.14 -8.03 -2.73
CA GLY A 124 -9.30 -9.33 -2.06
C GLY A 124 -8.06 -9.73 -1.27
N LEU A 125 -8.24 -10.55 -0.22
CA LEU A 125 -7.11 -11.04 0.59
C LEU A 125 -6.07 -11.81 -0.23
N ASP A 126 -6.51 -12.58 -1.23
CA ASP A 126 -5.59 -13.30 -2.14
C ASP A 126 -4.71 -12.31 -2.93
N GLU A 127 -5.31 -11.23 -3.44
CA GLU A 127 -4.58 -10.19 -4.18
C GLU A 127 -3.63 -9.38 -3.28
N ILE A 128 -4.02 -9.18 -2.01
CA ILE A 128 -3.16 -8.57 -0.99
C ILE A 128 -1.98 -9.51 -0.66
N SER A 129 -2.24 -10.81 -0.48
CA SER A 129 -1.24 -11.86 -0.25
C SER A 129 -0.21 -11.90 -1.38
N GLU A 130 -0.67 -11.81 -2.64
CA GLU A 130 0.22 -11.69 -3.81
C GLU A 130 1.05 -10.39 -3.79
N ALA A 131 0.45 -9.24 -3.47
CA ALA A 131 1.17 -7.98 -3.37
C ALA A 131 2.24 -7.98 -2.26
N LEU A 132 1.96 -8.66 -1.14
CA LEU A 132 2.93 -8.85 -0.06
C LEU A 132 4.11 -9.72 -0.52
N ALA A 133 3.84 -10.82 -1.25
CA ALA A 133 4.89 -11.69 -1.78
C ALA A 133 5.85 -10.98 -2.77
N GLU A 134 5.37 -9.94 -3.47
CA GLU A 134 6.20 -9.13 -4.36
C GLU A 134 7.18 -8.21 -3.63
N VAL A 135 6.84 -7.78 -2.41
CA VAL A 135 7.58 -6.70 -1.71
C VAL A 135 8.30 -7.20 -0.46
N VAL A 136 7.78 -8.22 0.21
CA VAL A 136 8.28 -8.73 1.50
C VAL A 136 9.10 -10.00 1.28
N PRO A 137 10.42 -9.95 1.46
CA PRO A 137 11.28 -11.13 1.29
C PRO A 137 10.85 -12.28 2.22
N GLY A 138 10.70 -13.47 1.66
CA GLY A 138 10.32 -14.67 2.43
C GLY A 138 8.82 -14.80 2.71
N TYR A 139 8.00 -13.83 2.32
CA TYR A 139 6.56 -13.97 2.33
C TYR A 139 6.09 -14.89 1.21
N ILE A 140 5.23 -15.86 1.54
CA ILE A 140 4.66 -16.82 0.59
C ILE A 140 3.17 -16.54 0.49
N ALA A 141 2.69 -16.20 -0.71
CA ALA A 141 1.28 -16.02 -0.96
C ALA A 141 0.53 -17.35 -0.74
N GLY A 142 -0.64 -17.26 -0.12
CA GLY A 142 -1.53 -18.38 0.14
C GLY A 142 -2.76 -17.97 0.92
#